data_AF-A0A101WP22-F1
#
_entry.id   AF-A0A101WP22-F1
#
_cell.length_a   1.000
_cell.length_b   1.000
_cell.length_c   1.000
_cell.angle_alpha   90.00
_cell.angle_beta   90.00
_cell.angle_gamma   90.00
#
_symmetry.space_group_name_H-M   'P 1'
#
loop_
_entity.id
_entity.type
_entity.pdbx_description
1 polymer ?
#
loop_
_entity_poly.entity_id
_entity_poly.type
_entity_poly.pdbx_seq_one_letter_code
_entity_poly.pdbx_strand_id
1 'polypeptide(L)'
;MLISHTTIVYARYILLAWQYRENSDDRTLGGLFSLLCDEVSEPDWAVALQQLLDIINDVSEKAGKKLSKLIQSHFQQWIMALPTYIRVYLTDWSCES
;
A
#
# COMPACT_ATOMS: atom_id res chain seq x y z
N MET A 1 -31.25 -22.96 -43.49
CA MET A 1 -29.95 -22.31 -43.76
C MET A 1 -29.86 -20.91 -43.12
N LEU A 2 -30.47 -20.69 -41.94
CA LEU A 2 -30.46 -19.39 -41.24
C LEU A 2 -29.49 -19.42 -40.05
N ILE A 3 -29.51 -20.53 -39.30
CA ILE A 3 -28.69 -20.75 -38.09
C ILE A 3 -27.20 -20.72 -38.43
N SER A 4 -26.76 -21.39 -39.50
CA SER A 4 -25.34 -21.38 -39.90
C SER A 4 -24.84 -19.98 -40.26
N HIS A 5 -25.65 -19.20 -40.98
CA HIS A 5 -25.28 -17.85 -41.38
C HIS A 5 -25.20 -16.90 -40.18
N THR A 6 -26.19 -16.95 -39.28
CA THR A 6 -26.15 -16.16 -38.04
C THR A 6 -24.98 -16.57 -37.16
N THR A 7 -24.69 -17.86 -37.01
CA THR A 7 -23.57 -18.36 -36.20
C THR A 7 -22.22 -17.87 -36.73
N ILE A 8 -21.99 -17.93 -38.04
CA ILE A 8 -20.74 -17.44 -38.65
C ILE A 8 -20.59 -15.93 -38.42
N VAL A 9 -21.67 -15.16 -38.58
CA VAL A 9 -21.66 -13.71 -38.35
C VAL A 9 -21.36 -13.40 -36.87
N TYR A 10 -22.04 -14.05 -35.93
CA TYR A 10 -21.79 -13.86 -34.50
C TYR A 10 -20.37 -14.25 -34.09
N ALA A 11 -19.84 -15.37 -34.59
CA ALA A 11 -18.47 -15.79 -34.31
C ALA A 11 -17.44 -14.74 -34.76
N ARG A 12 -17.64 -14.13 -35.93
CA ARG A 12 -16.79 -13.05 -36.43
C ARG A 12 -16.86 -11.80 -35.56
N TYR A 13 -18.05 -11.40 -35.12
CA TYR A 13 -18.23 -10.26 -34.24
C TYR A 13 -17.59 -10.47 -32.87
N ILE A 14 -17.71 -11.68 -32.29
CA ILE A 14 -17.07 -12.03 -31.02
C ILE A 14 -15.55 -11.94 -31.13
N LEU A 15 -14.96 -12.50 -32.20
CA LEU A 15 -13.51 -12.44 -32.44
C LEU A 15 -13.03 -11.00 -32.63
N LEU A 16 -13.74 -10.19 -33.41
CA LEU A 16 -13.38 -8.77 -33.61
C LEU A 16 -13.50 -7.96 -32.32
N ALA A 17 -14.54 -8.20 -31.51
CA ALA A 17 -14.70 -7.55 -30.22
C ALA A 17 -13.61 -7.96 -29.22
N TRP A 18 -13.17 -9.23 -29.26
CA TRP A 18 -12.04 -9.70 -28.47
C TRP A 18 -10.72 -9.03 -28.90
N GLN A 19 -10.40 -9.03 -30.20
CA GLN A 19 -9.21 -8.37 -30.72
C GLN A 19 -9.21 -6.86 -30.44
N TYR A 20 -10.38 -6.22 -30.52
CA TYR A 20 -10.52 -4.81 -30.19
C TYR A 20 -10.26 -4.54 -28.70
N ARG A 21 -10.75 -5.40 -27.79
CA ARG A 21 -10.42 -5.28 -26.36
C ARG A 21 -8.93 -5.52 -26.10
N GLU A 22 -8.32 -6.52 -26.73
CA GLU A 22 -6.88 -6.78 -26.60
C GLU A 22 -6.04 -5.56 -27.02
N ASN A 23 -6.46 -4.85 -28.06
CA ASN A 23 -5.72 -3.71 -28.64
C ASN A 23 -6.17 -2.33 -28.13
N SER A 24 -7.27 -2.23 -27.38
CA SER A 24 -7.86 -0.93 -26.99
C SER A 24 -8.37 -0.86 -25.55
N ASP A 25 -8.25 -1.93 -24.75
CA ASP A 25 -8.64 -1.92 -23.33
C ASP A 25 -7.45 -1.54 -22.43
N ASP A 26 -7.39 -0.25 -22.07
CA ASP A 26 -6.45 0.32 -21.10
C ASP A 26 -6.50 -0.35 -19.71
N ARG A 27 -7.49 -1.23 -19.44
CA ARG A 27 -7.55 -2.06 -18.23
C ARG A 27 -6.39 -3.02 -18.09
N THR A 28 -5.71 -3.38 -19.19
CA THR A 28 -4.51 -4.24 -19.13
C THR A 28 -3.37 -3.51 -18.42
N LEU A 29 -3.20 -2.21 -18.69
CA LEU A 29 -2.24 -1.37 -17.98
C LEU A 29 -2.68 -1.09 -16.55
N GLY A 30 -3.97 -0.85 -16.31
CA GLY A 30 -4.50 -0.69 -14.95
C GLY A 30 -4.32 -1.95 -14.08
N GLY A 31 -4.57 -3.13 -14.66
CA GLY A 31 -4.35 -4.42 -14.00
C GLY A 31 -2.87 -4.74 -13.80
N LEU A 32 -2.03 -4.45 -14.80
CA LEU A 32 -0.57 -4.58 -14.69
C LEU A 32 -0.01 -3.61 -13.65
N PHE A 33 -0.48 -2.36 -13.60
CA PHE A 33 -0.11 -1.39 -12.58
C PHE A 33 -0.52 -1.88 -11.18
N SER A 34 -1.74 -2.42 -11.02
CA SER A 34 -2.18 -2.99 -9.73
C SER A 34 -1.32 -4.17 -9.31
N LEU A 35 -1.02 -5.10 -10.23
CA LEU A 35 -0.13 -6.24 -9.97
C LEU A 35 1.29 -5.79 -9.63
N LEU A 36 1.81 -4.79 -10.33
CA LEU A 36 3.11 -4.19 -10.03
C LEU A 36 3.10 -3.46 -8.69
N CYS A 37 2.01 -2.80 -8.30
CA CYS A 37 1.87 -2.18 -6.97
C CYS A 37 1.78 -3.23 -5.86
N ASP A 38 1.12 -4.36 -6.08
CA ASP A 38 1.06 -5.48 -5.13
C ASP A 38 2.44 -6.17 -5.00
N GLU A 39 3.18 -6.33 -6.09
CA GLU A 39 4.52 -6.94 -6.11
C GLU A 39 5.61 -5.97 -5.59
N VAL A 40 5.44 -4.67 -5.83
CA VAL A 40 6.24 -3.56 -5.28
C VAL A 40 5.65 -3.09 -3.94
N SER A 41 4.85 -3.93 -3.27
CA SER A 41 4.56 -3.73 -1.85
C SER A 41 5.86 -3.98 -1.09
N GLU A 42 6.72 -2.95 -1.07
CA GLU A 42 7.73 -2.67 -0.07
C GLU A 42 7.18 -2.98 1.33
N PRO A 43 8.04 -3.27 2.33
CA PRO A 43 7.57 -3.51 3.69
C PRO A 43 6.52 -2.46 4.02
N ASP A 44 5.32 -2.91 4.36
CA ASP A 44 4.17 -2.04 4.61
C ASP A 44 4.70 -0.85 5.41
N TRP A 45 4.60 0.35 4.84
CA TRP A 45 5.31 1.52 5.37
C TRP A 45 4.99 1.72 6.87
N ALA A 46 3.81 1.26 7.30
CA ALA A 46 3.45 1.14 8.71
C ALA A 46 4.38 0.22 9.51
N VAL A 47 4.67 -0.99 9.01
CA VAL A 47 5.59 -1.97 9.60
C VAL A 47 7.03 -1.44 9.62
N ALA A 48 7.53 -0.86 8.52
CA ALA A 48 8.87 -0.28 8.48
C ALA A 48 9.02 0.88 9.49
N LEU A 49 7.97 1.69 9.61
CA LEU A 49 7.93 2.81 10.56
C LEU A 49 7.87 2.30 12.00
N GLN A 50 7.07 1.27 12.31
CA GLN A 50 7.05 0.61 13.62
C GLN A 50 8.42 0.06 14.00
N GLN A 51 9.10 -0.66 13.09
CA GLN A 51 10.44 -1.18 13.33
C GLN A 51 11.47 -0.07 13.62
N LEU A 52 11.35 1.07 12.94
CA LEU A 52 12.19 2.23 13.22
C LEU A 52 11.96 2.75 14.65
N LEU A 53 10.70 2.81 15.11
CA LEU A 53 10.39 3.24 16.47
C LEU A 53 10.97 2.29 17.51
N ASP A 54 10.86 0.97 17.28
CA ASP A 54 11.45 -0.07 18.13
C ASP A 54 12.96 0.15 18.30
N ILE A 55 13.67 0.35 17.20
CA ILE A 55 15.12 0.61 17.21
C ILE A 55 15.45 1.88 18.03
N ILE A 56 14.66 2.94 17.87
CA ILE A 56 14.87 4.21 18.59
C ILE A 56 14.62 4.01 20.10
N ASN A 57 13.62 3.25 20.49
CA ASN A 57 13.40 2.88 21.90
C ASN A 57 14.57 2.07 22.45
N ASP A 58 15.00 1.05 21.72
CA ASP A 58 16.11 0.19 22.11
C ASP A 58 17.40 0.99 22.35
N VAL A 59 17.66 1.98 21.48
CA VAL A 59 18.77 2.92 21.63
C VAL A 59 18.55 3.86 22.82
N SER A 60 17.31 4.33 23.03
CA SER A 60 16.94 5.21 24.14
C SER A 60 17.06 4.55 25.51
N GLU A 61 16.79 3.25 25.62
CA GLU A 61 16.97 2.48 26.86
C GLU A 61 18.45 2.29 27.20
N LYS A 62 19.28 2.09 26.17
CA LYS A 62 20.74 1.98 26.29
C LYS A 62 21.40 3.34 26.50
N ALA A 63 20.70 4.43 26.20
CA ALA A 63 21.15 5.80 26.42
C ALA A 63 21.05 6.22 27.90
N GLY A 64 21.91 7.15 28.32
CA GLY A 64 21.84 7.71 29.68
C GLY A 64 20.48 8.38 29.96
N LYS A 65 20.01 8.32 31.21
CA LYS A 65 18.66 8.76 31.64
C LYS A 65 18.22 10.14 31.11
N LYS A 66 19.15 11.11 31.03
CA LYS A 66 18.85 12.46 30.52
C LYS A 66 18.55 12.45 29.02
N LEU A 67 19.33 11.70 28.25
CA LEU A 67 19.18 11.57 26.80
C LEU A 67 17.92 10.75 26.46
N SER A 68 17.67 9.67 27.21
CA SER A 68 16.46 8.85 27.07
C SER A 68 15.17 9.68 27.22
N LYS A 69 15.09 10.51 28.28
CA LYS A 69 13.96 11.42 28.49
C LYS A 69 13.77 12.43 27.36
N LEU A 70 14.87 12.96 26.83
CA LEU A 70 14.83 13.94 25.75
C LEU A 70 14.36 13.29 24.44
N ILE A 71 14.86 12.09 24.12
CA ILE A 71 14.42 11.31 22.96
C ILE A 71 12.92 11.06 23.06
N GLN A 72 12.45 10.51 24.19
CA GLN A 72 11.03 10.24 24.44
C GLN A 72 10.14 11.49 24.28
N SER A 73 10.54 12.64 24.85
CA SER A 73 9.72 13.86 24.75
C SER A 73 9.60 14.39 23.33
N HIS A 74 10.69 14.34 22.55
CA HIS A 74 10.67 14.76 21.15
C HIS A 74 9.87 13.76 20.29
N PHE A 75 9.95 12.48 20.61
CA PHE A 75 9.23 11.44 19.90
C PHE A 75 7.72 11.56 20.07
N GLN A 76 7.25 11.77 21.30
CA GLN A 76 5.82 12.01 21.58
C GLN A 76 5.31 13.24 20.82
N GLN A 77 6.06 14.34 20.82
CA GLN A 77 5.70 15.54 20.06
C GLN A 77 5.62 15.28 18.55
N TRP A 78 6.55 14.50 18.00
CA TRP A 78 6.54 14.12 16.60
C TRP A 78 5.32 13.24 16.25
N ILE A 79 5.00 12.24 17.07
CA ILE A 79 3.81 11.38 16.88
C ILE A 79 2.52 12.21 16.91
N MET A 80 2.40 13.18 17.82
CA MET A 80 1.24 14.07 17.89
C MET A 80 1.10 14.97 16.65
N ALA A 81 2.20 15.32 15.99
CA ALA A 81 2.21 16.11 14.76
C ALA A 81 1.84 15.29 13.51
N LEU A 82 1.84 13.94 13.59
CA LEU A 82 1.50 13.09 12.46
C LEU A 82 -0.01 13.13 12.14
N PRO A 83 -0.37 12.98 10.85
CA PRO A 83 -1.75 12.77 10.42
C PRO A 83 -2.44 11.61 11.16
N THR A 84 -3.74 11.74 11.42
CA THR A 84 -4.51 10.75 12.18
C THR A 84 -4.41 9.35 11.60
N TYR A 85 -4.40 9.21 10.27
CA TYR A 85 -4.32 7.91 9.62
C TYR A 85 -3.00 7.18 9.88
N ILE A 86 -1.89 7.90 10.12
CA ILE A 86 -0.60 7.29 10.49
C ILE A 86 -0.58 6.94 11.98
N ARG A 87 -1.19 7.80 12.81
CA ARG A 87 -1.21 7.64 14.27
C ARG A 87 -1.89 6.35 14.73
N VAL A 88 -2.89 5.87 13.98
CA VAL A 88 -3.57 4.58 14.23
C VAL A 88 -2.61 3.39 14.14
N TYR A 89 -1.54 3.49 13.35
CA TYR A 89 -0.52 2.43 13.28
C TYR A 89 0.49 2.53 14.43
N LEU A 90 0.45 3.60 15.22
CA LEU A 90 1.40 3.92 16.28
C LEU A 90 0.77 3.93 17.68
N THR A 91 -0.40 3.32 17.85
CA THR A 91 -1.17 3.40 19.09
C THR A 91 -0.44 2.86 20.31
N ASP A 92 0.43 1.84 20.15
CA ASP A 92 1.28 1.33 21.24
C ASP A 92 2.28 2.38 21.77
N TRP A 93 2.52 3.44 20.98
CA TRP A 93 3.47 4.50 21.24
C TRP A 93 2.81 5.81 21.64
N SER A 94 1.53 6.00 21.33
CA SER A 94 0.75 7.11 21.86
C SER A 94 0.38 6.78 23.30
N CYS A 95 1.25 7.13 24.24
CA CYS A 95 0.94 7.04 25.66
C CYS A 95 -0.34 7.86 25.95
N GLU A 96 -1.47 7.18 26.15
CA GLU A 96 -2.52 7.67 27.02
C GLU A 96 -1.92 7.71 28.44
N SER A 97 -1.53 8.92 28.86
CA SER A 97 -1.28 9.22 30.28
C SER A 97 -2.60 9.44 31.01
#